data_AF-A0A0K1JE95-F1
#
_entry.id   AF-A0A0K1JE95-F1
#
_cell.length_a   1.000
_cell.length_b   1.000
_cell.length_c   1.000
_cell.angle_alpha   90.00
_cell.angle_beta   90.00
_cell.angle_gamma   90.00
#
_symmetry.space_group_name_H-M   'P 1'
#
loop_
_entity.id
_entity.type
_entity.pdbx_description
1 polymer ?
#
loop_
_entity_poly.entity_id
_entity_poly.type
_entity_poly.pdbx_seq_one_letter_code
_entity_poly.pdbx_strand_id
1 'polypeptide(L)'
;MTASNLTPRKQRIVAMAAVVVWVLAWVATQANPARADDPIGSSCGPNDSQRAHLTAYHGSRSLNPCISGTNLRLDIPRGPLNPACICYPRRFNVQEIRRIGQEDVQIGDKLVKLWHFSFKRFQIVDHGTINTTDGPGYTLSIKPKDFAQIGGANDSGTAMYTDLWIDKGTFSIAPLFGGIDIPEDSPLIEVVQGLDLVGTRLQLDIKYLVTYSDAPSDKGNFPVRLPNTELSIS
;
A
#
# COMPACT_ATOMS: atom_id res chain seq x y z
N MET A 1 26.82 50.69 -17.31
CA MET A 1 25.59 49.90 -17.10
C MET A 1 24.42 50.74 -17.59
N THR A 2 23.99 50.52 -18.83
CA THR A 2 22.95 51.31 -19.51
C THR A 2 21.58 50.71 -19.21
N ALA A 3 20.79 51.41 -18.40
CA ALA A 3 19.40 51.07 -18.16
C ALA A 3 18.57 51.43 -19.42
N SER A 4 17.99 50.41 -20.04
CA SER A 4 17.07 50.54 -21.18
C SER A 4 15.79 51.23 -20.74
N ASN A 5 15.55 52.44 -21.26
CA ASN A 5 14.29 53.19 -21.09
C ASN A 5 13.19 52.57 -21.97
N LEU A 6 12.48 51.59 -21.43
CA LEU A 6 11.25 51.08 -22.04
C LEU A 6 10.16 52.15 -21.91
N THR A 7 9.60 52.57 -23.05
CA THR A 7 8.48 53.53 -23.10
C THR A 7 7.29 53.01 -22.26
N PRO A 8 6.46 53.90 -21.68
CA PRO A 8 5.42 53.54 -20.71
C PRO A 8 4.39 52.51 -21.23
N ARG A 9 4.23 52.40 -22.56
CA ARG A 9 3.42 51.34 -23.20
C ARG A 9 4.06 49.95 -23.08
N LYS A 10 5.38 49.84 -23.23
CA LYS A 10 6.12 48.57 -23.09
C LYS A 10 6.21 48.13 -21.63
N GLN A 11 6.32 49.06 -20.69
CA GLN A 11 6.27 48.76 -19.24
C GLN A 11 4.92 48.16 -18.83
N ARG A 12 3.80 48.66 -19.37
CA ARG A 12 2.46 48.11 -19.10
C ARG A 12 2.27 46.70 -19.63
N ILE A 13 2.81 46.39 -20.82
CA ILE A 13 2.75 45.05 -21.41
C ILE A 13 3.61 44.06 -20.61
N VAL A 14 4.82 44.47 -20.20
CA VAL A 14 5.69 43.62 -19.38
C VAL A 14 5.09 43.37 -18.00
N ALA A 15 4.46 44.38 -17.39
CA ALA A 15 3.75 44.20 -16.12
C ALA A 15 2.55 43.26 -16.24
N MET A 16 1.74 43.37 -17.30
CA MET A 16 0.62 42.43 -17.53
C MET A 16 1.11 41.01 -17.84
N ALA A 17 2.17 40.85 -18.64
CA ALA A 17 2.76 39.54 -18.90
C ALA A 17 3.33 38.91 -17.63
N ALA A 18 3.99 39.69 -16.76
CA ALA A 18 4.48 39.21 -15.48
C ALA A 18 3.34 38.79 -14.55
N VAL A 19 2.23 39.54 -14.50
CA VAL A 19 1.05 39.17 -13.71
C VAL A 19 0.37 37.91 -14.26
N VAL A 20 0.25 37.77 -15.59
CA VAL A 20 -0.34 36.56 -16.21
C VAL A 20 0.56 35.34 -15.96
N VAL A 21 1.88 35.47 -16.07
CA VAL A 21 2.82 34.39 -15.73
C VAL A 21 2.76 34.07 -14.23
N TRP A 22 2.60 35.06 -13.36
CA TRP A 22 2.42 34.83 -11.93
C TRP A 22 1.09 34.13 -11.61
N VAL A 23 0.00 34.51 -12.27
CA VAL A 23 -1.31 33.86 -12.12
C VAL A 23 -1.28 32.44 -12.66
N LEU A 24 -0.64 32.20 -13.81
CA LEU A 24 -0.48 30.86 -14.38
C LEU A 24 0.45 29.98 -13.54
N ALA A 25 1.52 30.54 -12.98
CA ALA A 25 2.40 29.85 -12.04
C ALA A 25 1.70 29.56 -10.70
N TRP A 26 0.82 30.45 -10.22
CA TRP A 26 0.00 30.24 -9.03
C TRP A 26 -1.06 29.14 -9.24
N VAL A 27 -1.68 29.09 -10.43
CA VAL A 27 -2.61 28.03 -10.81
C VAL A 27 -1.88 26.68 -11.01
N ALA A 28 -0.63 26.70 -11.48
CA ALA A 28 0.19 25.48 -11.64
C ALA A 28 0.84 24.98 -10.33
N THR A 29 1.04 25.86 -9.34
CA THR A 29 1.61 25.51 -8.02
C THR A 29 0.55 25.23 -6.96
N GLN A 30 -0.69 25.62 -7.19
CA GLN A 30 -1.82 24.94 -6.58
C GLN A 30 -1.96 23.57 -7.27
N ALA A 31 -1.12 22.63 -6.86
CA ALA A 31 -1.57 21.26 -6.78
C ALA A 31 -2.88 21.35 -6.01
N ASN A 32 -4.01 21.26 -6.73
CA ASN A 32 -5.27 20.98 -6.07
C ASN A 32 -4.93 19.76 -5.21
N PRO A 33 -4.99 19.84 -3.86
CA PRO A 33 -5.05 18.61 -3.12
C PRO A 33 -6.17 17.83 -3.80
N ALA A 34 -5.89 16.57 -4.17
CA ALA A 34 -6.95 15.67 -4.58
C ALA A 34 -8.07 15.92 -3.58
N ARG A 35 -9.24 16.31 -4.10
CA ARG A 35 -10.40 16.62 -3.27
C ARG A 35 -10.46 15.45 -2.29
N ALA A 36 -10.24 15.71 -1.01
CA ALA A 36 -10.55 14.72 0.00
C ALA A 36 -12.02 14.44 -0.27
N ASP A 37 -12.31 13.27 -0.84
CA ASP A 37 -13.68 12.82 -0.98
C ASP A 37 -14.29 13.03 0.42
N ASP A 38 -15.47 13.67 0.46
CA ASP A 38 -16.19 13.98 1.69
C ASP A 38 -15.98 12.85 2.69
N PRO A 39 -15.70 13.12 3.99
CA PRO A 39 -15.41 12.06 4.95
C PRO A 39 -16.46 10.98 4.76
N ILE A 40 -16.05 9.80 4.25
CA ILE A 40 -16.94 8.65 4.07
C ILE A 40 -17.28 8.22 5.48
N GLY A 41 -18.28 8.90 6.00
CA GLY A 41 -18.63 8.99 7.39
C GLY A 41 -20.12 9.27 7.47
N SER A 42 -20.90 8.57 6.64
CA SER A 42 -22.35 8.40 6.88
C SER A 42 -23.01 7.37 5.97
N SER A 43 -22.39 6.20 5.71
CA SER A 43 -23.13 4.94 5.57
C SER A 43 -22.17 3.76 5.40
N CYS A 44 -22.47 2.67 6.10
CA CYS A 44 -21.76 1.38 6.03
C CYS A 44 -22.73 0.23 6.36
N GLY A 45 -24.02 0.42 6.03
CA GLY A 45 -25.04 -0.62 6.22
C GLY A 45 -24.80 -1.81 5.26
N PRO A 46 -25.42 -2.98 5.49
CA PRO A 46 -25.23 -4.17 4.65
C PRO A 46 -25.59 -3.99 3.16
N ASN A 47 -26.31 -2.92 2.79
CA ASN A 47 -26.77 -2.64 1.42
C ASN A 47 -26.20 -1.35 0.83
N ASP A 48 -25.03 -0.92 1.31
CA ASP A 48 -24.41 0.33 0.88
C ASP A 48 -23.72 0.21 -0.47
N SER A 49 -23.94 1.18 -1.37
CA SER A 49 -23.21 1.30 -2.63
C SER A 49 -21.73 1.63 -2.44
N GLN A 50 -21.33 2.06 -1.23
CA GLN A 50 -19.94 2.27 -0.81
C GLN A 50 -19.26 0.98 -0.32
N ARG A 51 -19.79 -0.20 -0.64
CA ARG A 51 -19.11 -1.48 -0.39
C ARG A 51 -18.51 -2.02 -1.68
N ALA A 52 -17.20 -2.29 -1.65
CA ALA A 52 -16.54 -2.98 -2.75
C ALA A 52 -16.90 -4.47 -2.70
N HIS A 53 -17.25 -5.08 -3.82
CA HIS A 53 -17.47 -6.52 -3.89
C HIS A 53 -16.14 -7.23 -4.22
N LEU A 54 -15.55 -7.90 -3.23
CA LEU A 54 -14.26 -8.60 -3.33
C LEU A 54 -14.47 -10.11 -3.23
N THR A 55 -13.65 -10.91 -3.91
CA THR A 55 -13.72 -12.38 -3.81
C THR A 55 -12.45 -12.92 -3.17
N ALA A 56 -12.57 -13.47 -1.96
CA ALA A 56 -11.42 -14.08 -1.28
C ALA A 56 -10.95 -15.36 -1.99
N TYR A 57 -9.63 -15.56 -2.06
CA TYR A 57 -9.02 -16.68 -2.80
C TYR A 57 -9.48 -18.06 -2.29
N HIS A 58 -9.25 -18.37 -1.02
CA HIS A 58 -9.61 -19.70 -0.46
C HIS A 58 -11.08 -19.80 -0.03
N GLY A 59 -11.77 -18.67 0.12
CA GLY A 59 -13.14 -18.66 0.62
C GLY A 59 -14.23 -18.75 -0.45
N SER A 60 -13.92 -18.37 -1.70
CA SER A 60 -14.92 -18.02 -2.74
C SER A 60 -16.07 -17.15 -2.19
N ARG A 61 -15.82 -16.42 -1.10
CA ARG A 61 -16.79 -15.59 -0.41
C ARG A 61 -16.70 -14.20 -0.99
N SER A 62 -17.84 -13.70 -1.45
CA SER A 62 -18.05 -12.29 -1.67
C SER A 62 -17.96 -11.55 -0.34
N LEU A 63 -16.96 -10.70 -0.22
CA LEU A 63 -16.76 -9.80 0.89
C LEU A 63 -17.14 -8.40 0.42
N ASN A 64 -17.85 -7.68 1.27
CA ASN A 64 -18.32 -6.34 0.95
C ASN A 64 -17.72 -5.31 1.92
N PRO A 65 -16.38 -5.13 2.01
CA PRO A 65 -15.81 -4.18 2.95
C PRO A 65 -16.25 -2.75 2.64
N CYS A 66 -16.37 -1.94 3.70
CA CYS A 66 -16.58 -0.52 3.53
C CYS A 66 -15.34 0.15 2.94
N ILE A 67 -15.59 1.07 2.02
CA ILE A 67 -14.56 1.92 1.43
C ILE A 67 -14.16 2.95 2.49
N SER A 68 -12.92 2.89 2.98
CA SER A 68 -12.37 3.92 3.88
C SER A 68 -12.00 5.21 3.13
N GLY A 69 -12.09 5.20 1.79
CA GLY A 69 -11.67 6.30 0.91
C GLY A 69 -10.18 6.63 0.99
N THR A 70 -9.41 5.89 1.80
CA THR A 70 -8.05 6.24 2.19
C THR A 70 -7.10 5.14 1.74
N ASN A 71 -6.06 5.54 1.03
CA ASN A 71 -5.02 4.65 0.54
C ASN A 71 -3.96 4.45 1.59
N LEU A 72 -3.66 3.19 1.89
CA LEU A 72 -2.59 2.82 2.82
C LEU A 72 -1.36 2.41 2.03
N ARG A 73 -0.23 3.05 2.29
CA ARG A 73 1.07 2.57 1.83
C ARG A 73 1.74 1.83 2.97
N LEU A 74 2.03 0.56 2.76
CA LEU A 74 2.95 -0.22 3.58
C LEU A 74 4.34 -0.09 2.98
N ASP A 75 5.31 0.40 3.73
CA ASP A 75 6.71 0.47 3.32
C ASP A 75 7.60 -0.25 4.33
N ILE A 76 8.42 -1.17 3.84
CA ILE A 76 9.44 -1.92 4.56
C ILE A 76 10.73 -1.64 3.81
N PRO A 77 11.52 -0.64 4.26
CA PRO A 77 12.67 -0.18 3.50
C PRO A 77 13.83 -1.17 3.52
N ARG A 78 14.66 -1.07 2.49
CA ARG A 78 15.87 -1.88 2.35
C ARG A 78 16.86 -1.53 3.44
N GLY A 79 17.48 -2.55 4.03
CA GLY A 79 18.59 -2.34 4.94
C GLY A 79 19.92 -1.99 4.28
N PRO A 80 20.94 -1.66 5.08
CA PRO A 80 22.29 -1.45 4.57
C PRO A 80 22.81 -2.73 3.91
N LEU A 81 23.55 -2.56 2.81
CA LEU A 81 24.24 -3.68 2.16
C LEU A 81 25.28 -4.25 3.13
N ASN A 82 25.25 -5.55 3.39
CA ASN A 82 26.29 -6.22 4.15
C ASN A 82 27.46 -6.58 3.21
N PRO A 83 28.63 -5.95 3.36
CA PRO A 83 29.76 -6.18 2.47
C PRO A 83 30.37 -7.58 2.59
N ALA A 84 30.17 -8.27 3.72
CA ALA A 84 30.75 -9.61 3.93
C ALA A 84 30.07 -10.69 3.08
N CYS A 85 28.79 -10.52 2.74
CA CYS A 85 28.01 -11.45 1.92
C CYS A 85 27.53 -10.85 0.60
N ILE A 86 27.74 -9.54 0.36
CA ILE A 86 27.15 -8.78 -0.74
C ILE A 86 25.63 -9.01 -0.79
N CYS A 87 24.98 -8.85 0.37
CA CYS A 87 23.57 -9.18 0.54
C CYS A 87 22.86 -8.16 1.45
N TYR A 88 21.56 -7.98 1.25
CA TYR A 88 20.75 -7.14 2.11
C TYR A 88 20.13 -7.95 3.25
N PRO A 89 19.93 -7.36 4.44
CA PRO A 89 19.33 -8.05 5.56
C PRO A 89 17.85 -8.36 5.28
N ARG A 90 17.40 -9.52 5.77
CA ARG A 90 15.98 -9.88 5.77
C ARG A 90 15.16 -8.83 6.53
N ARG A 91 14.06 -8.39 5.94
CA ARG A 91 13.12 -7.39 6.49
C ARG A 91 11.71 -7.91 6.66
N PHE A 92 11.29 -8.83 5.80
CA PHE A 92 9.98 -9.45 5.91
C PHE A 92 10.03 -10.92 5.50
N ASN A 93 8.96 -11.63 5.81
CA ASN A 93 8.75 -13.02 5.46
C ASN A 93 7.28 -13.26 5.14
N VAL A 94 7.03 -13.97 4.07
CA VAL A 94 5.69 -14.35 3.63
C VAL A 94 5.64 -15.87 3.52
N GLN A 95 4.59 -16.47 4.07
CA GLN A 95 4.30 -17.88 3.86
C GLN A 95 3.25 -18.00 2.77
N GLU A 96 3.51 -18.86 1.79
CA GLU A 96 2.59 -19.20 0.71
C GLU A 96 2.03 -17.96 -0.02
N ILE A 97 2.91 -17.17 -0.65
CA ILE A 97 2.47 -16.01 -1.43
C ILE A 97 1.83 -16.47 -2.75
N ARG A 98 0.69 -15.89 -3.13
CA ARG A 98 0.02 -16.16 -4.41
C ARG A 98 -0.40 -14.85 -5.07
N ARG A 99 -0.11 -14.71 -6.36
CA ARG A 99 -0.70 -13.67 -7.20
C ARG A 99 -1.92 -14.26 -7.90
N ILE A 100 -3.11 -13.79 -7.53
CA ILE A 100 -4.37 -14.33 -8.07
C ILE A 100 -4.63 -13.75 -9.46
N GLY A 101 -4.39 -12.46 -9.62
CA GLY A 101 -4.58 -11.76 -10.89
C GLY A 101 -4.93 -10.29 -10.68
N GLN A 102 -5.41 -9.65 -11.73
CA GLN A 102 -6.04 -8.34 -11.65
C GLN A 102 -7.56 -8.48 -11.58
N GLU A 103 -8.18 -7.73 -10.69
CA GLU A 103 -9.62 -7.69 -10.50
C GLU A 103 -10.14 -6.27 -10.71
N ASP A 104 -11.24 -6.14 -11.42
CA ASP A 104 -11.96 -4.89 -11.54
C ASP A 104 -12.84 -4.72 -10.29
N VAL A 105 -12.47 -3.77 -9.43
CA VAL A 105 -13.12 -3.50 -8.15
C VAL A 105 -13.90 -2.20 -8.24
N GLN A 106 -15.19 -2.25 -7.93
CA GLN A 106 -16.04 -1.05 -7.85
C GLN A 106 -15.76 -0.31 -6.54
N ILE A 107 -15.37 0.97 -6.65
CA ILE A 107 -15.08 1.88 -5.54
C ILE A 107 -15.92 3.14 -5.73
N GLY A 108 -17.03 3.25 -5.01
CA GLY A 108 -18.03 4.28 -5.28
C GLY A 108 -18.55 4.15 -6.72
N ASP A 109 -18.44 5.21 -7.52
CA ASP A 109 -18.87 5.22 -8.92
C ASP A 109 -17.76 4.83 -9.92
N LYS A 110 -16.57 4.47 -9.44
CA LYS A 110 -15.42 4.14 -10.30
C LYS A 110 -15.10 2.66 -10.27
N LEU A 111 -14.83 2.10 -11.45
CA LEU A 111 -14.24 0.77 -11.58
C LEU A 111 -12.71 0.92 -11.61
N VAL A 112 -12.02 0.29 -10.66
CA VAL A 112 -10.56 0.36 -10.52
C VAL A 112 -9.99 -1.03 -10.66
N LYS A 113 -9.00 -1.20 -11.53
CA LYS A 113 -8.29 -2.46 -11.69
C LYS A 113 -7.18 -2.57 -10.65
N LEU A 114 -7.26 -3.58 -9.77
CA LEU A 114 -6.32 -3.80 -8.67
C LEU A 114 -5.68 -5.17 -8.79
N TRP A 115 -4.42 -5.28 -8.36
CA TRP A 115 -3.76 -6.57 -8.22
C TRP A 115 -4.18 -7.26 -6.93
N HIS A 116 -4.58 -8.53 -7.02
CA HIS A 116 -4.98 -9.36 -5.89
C HIS A 116 -3.86 -10.33 -5.52
N PHE A 117 -3.35 -10.17 -4.30
CA PHE A 117 -2.38 -11.06 -3.67
C PHE A 117 -2.99 -11.77 -2.47
N SER A 118 -2.68 -13.05 -2.29
CA SER A 118 -3.03 -13.82 -1.10
C SER A 118 -1.76 -14.31 -0.42
N PHE A 119 -1.74 -14.31 0.90
CA PHE A 119 -0.71 -14.97 1.69
C PHE A 119 -1.32 -15.67 2.89
N LYS A 120 -0.72 -16.81 3.25
CA LYS A 120 -1.06 -17.50 4.49
C LYS A 120 -0.53 -16.73 5.70
N ARG A 121 0.70 -16.25 5.65
CA ARG A 121 1.29 -15.49 6.78
C ARG A 121 2.14 -14.37 6.23
N PHE A 122 2.02 -13.18 6.81
CA PHE A 122 2.90 -12.07 6.54
C PHE A 122 3.56 -11.60 7.82
N GLN A 123 4.89 -11.46 7.80
CA GLN A 123 5.68 -11.02 8.95
C GLN A 123 6.62 -9.89 8.56
N ILE A 124 6.56 -8.78 9.29
CA ILE A 124 7.61 -7.77 9.34
C ILE A 124 8.61 -8.26 10.39
N VAL A 125 9.87 -8.42 10.02
CA VAL A 125 10.92 -8.86 10.96
C VAL A 125 11.85 -7.73 11.40
N ASP A 126 11.89 -6.65 10.63
CA ASP A 126 12.58 -5.42 11.02
C ASP A 126 11.91 -4.25 10.29
N HIS A 127 11.64 -3.19 11.06
CA HIS A 127 10.94 -1.93 10.71
C HIS A 127 10.03 -1.91 9.47
N GLY A 128 8.80 -1.47 9.68
CA GLY A 128 7.93 -1.02 8.61
C GLY A 128 7.22 0.27 8.98
N THR A 129 6.63 0.92 8.00
CA THR A 129 5.71 2.02 8.18
C THR A 129 4.41 1.75 7.43
N ILE A 130 3.31 2.25 7.98
CA ILE A 130 2.03 2.33 7.30
C ILE A 130 1.63 3.80 7.32
N ASN A 131 1.41 4.39 6.14
CA ASN A 131 0.97 5.78 6.04
C ASN A 131 -0.22 5.93 5.10
N THR A 132 -1.08 6.91 5.41
CA THR A 132 -2.15 7.31 4.49
C THR A 132 -1.57 8.19 3.39
N THR A 133 -1.90 7.93 2.12
CA THR A 133 -1.30 8.66 0.98
C THR A 133 -2.18 9.77 0.40
N ASP A 134 -3.43 9.88 0.84
CA ASP A 134 -4.47 10.77 0.32
C ASP A 134 -5.15 11.65 1.39
N GLY A 135 -4.44 11.99 2.48
CA GLY A 135 -4.94 12.89 3.54
C GLY A 135 -3.83 13.60 4.34
N PRO A 136 -4.14 14.20 5.51
CA PRO A 136 -3.15 14.88 6.36
C PRO A 136 -2.02 13.98 6.89
N GLY A 137 -2.08 12.68 6.58
CA GLY A 137 -0.94 11.75 6.57
C GLY A 137 -0.44 11.40 7.97
N TYR A 138 -1.03 10.39 8.60
CA TYR A 138 -0.41 9.77 9.77
C TYR A 138 0.52 8.65 9.32
N THR A 139 1.71 8.59 9.89
CA THR A 139 2.63 7.47 9.69
C THR A 139 2.70 6.64 10.95
N LEU A 140 2.19 5.41 10.89
CA LEU A 140 2.41 4.38 11.90
C LEU A 140 3.74 3.71 11.61
N SER A 141 4.72 3.87 12.49
CA SER A 141 5.95 3.07 12.49
C SER A 141 5.75 1.80 13.30
N ILE A 142 6.27 0.69 12.78
CA ILE A 142 6.20 -0.65 13.36
C ILE A 142 7.64 -1.14 13.51
N LYS A 143 8.14 -1.28 14.75
CA LYS A 143 9.50 -1.77 15.02
C LYS A 143 9.44 -3.03 15.89
N PRO A 144 9.38 -4.22 15.28
CA PRO A 144 9.39 -5.47 16.03
C PRO A 144 10.79 -5.76 16.58
N LYS A 145 10.86 -6.31 17.80
CA LYS A 145 12.11 -6.90 18.30
C LYS A 145 12.40 -8.27 17.68
N ASP A 146 11.33 -9.06 17.48
CA ASP A 146 11.41 -10.39 16.87
C ASP A 146 10.66 -10.42 15.53
N PHE A 147 9.34 -10.17 15.57
CA PHE A 147 8.49 -10.03 14.38
C PHE A 147 7.16 -9.35 14.73
N ALA A 148 6.51 -8.77 13.72
CA ALA A 148 5.11 -8.38 13.72
C ALA A 148 4.40 -9.17 12.61
N GLN A 149 3.31 -9.87 12.94
CA GLN A 149 2.67 -10.83 12.04
C GLN A 149 1.17 -10.60 11.89
N ILE A 150 0.66 -10.83 10.68
CA ILE A 150 -0.74 -11.07 10.37
C ILE A 150 -0.89 -12.41 9.62
N GLY A 151 -2.01 -13.11 9.84
CA GLY A 151 -2.27 -14.43 9.27
C GLY A 151 -1.47 -15.55 9.96
N GLY A 152 -1.46 -16.74 9.35
CA GLY A 152 -0.76 -17.92 9.83
C GLY A 152 -1.73 -18.99 10.27
N ALA A 153 -1.64 -19.42 11.53
CA ALA A 153 -2.61 -20.32 12.13
C ALA A 153 -3.20 -19.69 13.39
N ASN A 154 -4.50 -19.87 13.58
CA ASN A 154 -5.17 -19.49 14.83
C ASN A 154 -4.81 -20.48 15.97
N ASP A 155 -5.37 -20.26 17.15
CA ASP A 155 -5.05 -21.08 18.34
C ASP A 155 -5.50 -22.54 18.22
N SER A 156 -6.45 -22.84 17.32
CA SER A 156 -6.88 -24.21 16.99
C SER A 156 -6.11 -24.84 15.84
N GLY A 157 -5.09 -24.15 15.29
CA GLY A 157 -4.28 -24.65 14.18
C GLY A 157 -4.89 -24.48 12.79
N THR A 158 -6.06 -23.82 12.68
CA THR A 158 -6.70 -23.52 11.40
C THR A 158 -5.90 -22.46 10.65
N ALA A 159 -5.68 -22.65 9.35
CA ALA A 159 -4.98 -21.68 8.54
C ALA A 159 -5.83 -20.42 8.33
N MET A 160 -5.17 -19.28 8.48
CA MET A 160 -5.75 -17.95 8.31
C MET A 160 -5.00 -17.28 7.18
N TYR A 161 -5.72 -16.78 6.20
CA TYR A 161 -5.19 -16.13 5.02
C TYR A 161 -5.48 -14.64 5.06
N THR A 162 -4.63 -13.87 4.42
CA THR A 162 -4.86 -12.45 4.21
C THR A 162 -4.72 -12.16 2.72
N ASP A 163 -5.77 -11.55 2.18
CA ASP A 163 -5.82 -11.08 0.81
C ASP A 163 -5.61 -9.55 0.80
N LEU A 164 -4.80 -9.08 -0.14
CA LEU A 164 -4.53 -7.67 -0.42
C LEU A 164 -4.95 -7.35 -1.84
N TRP A 165 -5.68 -6.24 -1.99
CA TRP A 165 -5.89 -5.58 -3.27
C TRP A 165 -5.05 -4.32 -3.30
N ILE A 166 -4.07 -4.30 -4.20
CA ILE A 166 -3.09 -3.22 -4.31
C ILE A 166 -3.21 -2.51 -5.67
N ASP A 167 -2.95 -1.20 -5.67
CA ASP A 167 -2.79 -0.44 -6.91
C ASP A 167 -1.41 -0.70 -7.53
N LYS A 168 -0.37 -0.62 -6.71
CA LYS A 168 1.04 -0.79 -7.09
C LYS A 168 1.82 -1.47 -5.99
N GLY A 169 2.91 -2.15 -6.35
CA GLY A 169 3.76 -2.84 -5.40
C GLY A 169 5.21 -2.95 -5.84
N THR A 170 6.08 -3.22 -4.90
CA THR A 170 7.47 -3.60 -5.17
C THR A 170 7.92 -4.59 -4.13
N PHE A 171 8.44 -5.71 -4.58
CA PHE A 171 8.97 -6.78 -3.75
C PHE A 171 10.46 -6.92 -4.02
N SER A 172 11.27 -6.94 -2.98
CA SER A 172 12.70 -7.25 -3.07
C SER A 172 12.91 -8.58 -2.37
N ILE A 173 13.18 -9.62 -3.17
CA ILE A 173 13.28 -11.01 -2.71
C ILE A 173 14.76 -11.34 -2.45
N ALA A 174 15.03 -12.13 -1.41
CA ALA A 174 16.37 -12.64 -1.13
C ALA A 174 16.31 -14.14 -0.74
N PRO A 175 17.39 -14.91 -0.98
CA PRO A 175 18.64 -14.54 -1.66
C PRO A 175 18.54 -14.56 -3.19
N LEU A 176 17.44 -15.07 -3.75
CA LEU A 176 17.17 -15.05 -5.18
C LEU A 176 17.22 -13.60 -5.68
N PHE A 177 18.06 -13.32 -6.68
CA PHE A 177 18.20 -12.00 -7.32
C PHE A 177 18.89 -10.90 -6.48
N GLY A 178 19.63 -11.22 -5.40
CA GLY A 178 20.47 -10.22 -4.72
C GLY A 178 19.71 -9.00 -4.16
N GLY A 179 18.41 -9.15 -3.88
CA GLY A 179 17.55 -8.03 -3.49
C GLY A 179 17.18 -7.11 -4.65
N ILE A 180 17.11 -7.61 -5.90
CA ILE A 180 16.50 -6.86 -7.01
C ILE A 180 15.04 -6.53 -6.65
N ASP A 181 14.63 -5.31 -6.99
CA ASP A 181 13.25 -4.86 -6.85
C ASP A 181 12.43 -5.39 -8.03
N ILE A 182 11.36 -6.11 -7.70
CA ILE A 182 10.46 -6.78 -8.61
C ILE A 182 9.08 -6.09 -8.49
N PRO A 183 8.55 -5.50 -9.57
CA PRO A 183 7.22 -4.89 -9.52
C PRO A 183 6.14 -5.97 -9.42
N GLU A 184 4.95 -5.58 -8.97
CA GLU A 184 3.82 -6.49 -8.73
C GLU A 184 3.34 -7.24 -9.98
N ASP A 185 3.49 -6.63 -11.15
CA ASP A 185 3.11 -7.19 -12.44
C ASP A 185 4.18 -8.11 -13.05
N SER A 186 5.37 -8.17 -12.46
CA SER A 186 6.47 -8.97 -12.99
C SER A 186 6.15 -10.46 -13.09
N PRO A 187 6.50 -11.13 -14.21
CA PRO A 187 6.41 -12.59 -14.32
C PRO A 187 7.24 -13.33 -13.26
N LEU A 188 8.26 -12.69 -12.68
CA LEU A 188 9.09 -13.30 -11.62
C LEU A 188 8.28 -13.58 -10.35
N ILE A 189 7.18 -12.84 -10.13
CA ILE A 189 6.25 -13.09 -9.02
C ILE A 189 5.47 -14.40 -9.23
N GLU A 190 5.25 -14.83 -10.47
CA GLU A 190 4.59 -16.10 -10.77
C GLU A 190 5.46 -17.29 -10.36
N VAL A 191 6.79 -17.16 -10.48
CA VAL A 191 7.76 -18.20 -10.11
C VAL A 191 7.74 -18.50 -8.61
N VAL A 192 7.34 -17.54 -7.78
CA VAL A 192 7.29 -17.69 -6.31
C VAL A 192 5.90 -18.02 -5.78
N GLN A 193 4.93 -18.35 -6.65
CA GLN A 193 3.57 -18.71 -6.22
C GLN A 193 3.56 -19.99 -5.36
N GLY A 194 2.88 -19.91 -4.22
CA GLY A 194 2.76 -20.99 -3.24
C GLY A 194 4.04 -21.25 -2.42
N LEU A 195 5.11 -20.49 -2.64
CA LEU A 195 6.36 -20.64 -1.90
C LEU A 195 6.43 -19.70 -0.69
N ASP A 196 7.32 -20.06 0.23
CA ASP A 196 7.74 -19.18 1.32
C ASP A 196 8.77 -18.18 0.79
N LEU A 197 8.50 -16.90 1.01
CA LEU A 197 9.27 -15.80 0.46
C LEU A 197 9.92 -15.00 1.59
N VAL A 198 11.24 -14.91 1.51
CA VAL A 198 12.03 -14.02 2.37
C VAL A 198 12.41 -12.81 1.54
N GLY A 199 12.23 -11.61 2.10
CA GLY A 199 12.54 -10.40 1.36
C GLY A 199 13.20 -9.31 2.18
N THR A 200 13.79 -8.38 1.45
CA THR A 200 14.71 -7.34 1.92
C THR A 200 14.13 -5.94 1.79
N ARG A 201 13.06 -5.77 1.03
CA ARG A 201 12.26 -4.54 0.90
C ARG A 201 10.87 -4.88 0.38
N LEU A 202 9.85 -4.19 0.87
CA LEU A 202 8.48 -4.29 0.37
C LEU A 202 7.86 -2.91 0.36
N GLN A 203 7.19 -2.55 -0.73
CA GLN A 203 6.32 -1.38 -0.76
C GLN A 203 5.01 -1.78 -1.41
N LEU A 204 3.88 -1.54 -0.75
CA LEU A 204 2.55 -1.87 -1.29
C LEU A 204 1.61 -0.69 -1.09
N ASP A 205 0.93 -0.28 -2.15
CA ASP A 205 -0.16 0.69 -2.11
C ASP A 205 -1.49 -0.06 -2.00
N ILE A 206 -1.91 -0.31 -0.77
CA ILE A 206 -3.03 -1.16 -0.37
C ILE A 206 -4.33 -0.36 -0.39
N LYS A 207 -5.31 -0.86 -1.14
CA LYS A 207 -6.70 -0.37 -1.16
C LYS A 207 -7.58 -1.19 -0.21
N TYR A 208 -7.43 -2.51 -0.22
CA TYR A 208 -8.17 -3.41 0.66
C TYR A 208 -7.25 -4.47 1.26
N LEU A 209 -7.51 -4.80 2.52
CA LEU A 209 -6.91 -5.89 3.25
C LEU A 209 -8.03 -6.68 3.92
N VAL A 210 -8.09 -7.98 3.67
CA VAL A 210 -9.06 -8.86 4.32
C VAL A 210 -8.34 -10.07 4.89
N THR A 211 -8.59 -10.39 6.15
CA THR A 211 -8.12 -11.65 6.76
C THR A 211 -9.30 -12.58 6.99
N TYR A 212 -9.15 -13.85 6.65
CA TYR A 212 -10.21 -14.86 6.66
C TYR A 212 -9.62 -16.25 6.98
N SER A 213 -10.46 -17.22 7.37
CA SER A 213 -10.06 -18.63 7.47
C SER A 213 -10.35 -19.37 6.17
N ASP A 214 -9.55 -20.39 5.85
CA ASP A 214 -9.85 -21.32 4.75
C ASP A 214 -11.08 -22.21 5.03
N ALA A 215 -11.38 -22.45 6.29
CA ALA A 215 -12.56 -23.18 6.74
C ALA A 215 -13.60 -22.25 7.41
N PRO A 216 -14.91 -22.48 7.20
CA PRO A 216 -15.95 -21.84 8.01
C PRO A 216 -15.67 -22.08 9.51
N SER A 217 -15.62 -21.01 10.29
CA SER A 217 -15.45 -21.08 11.74
C SER A 217 -16.31 -19.99 12.39
N ASP A 218 -17.04 -20.34 13.43
CA ASP A 218 -17.79 -19.40 14.26
C ASP A 218 -16.87 -18.57 15.18
N LYS A 219 -15.58 -18.92 15.23
CA LYS A 219 -14.54 -18.24 15.99
C LYS A 219 -13.53 -17.61 15.02
N GLY A 220 -13.68 -16.30 14.79
CA GLY A 220 -12.80 -15.49 13.96
C GLY A 220 -11.54 -15.02 14.67
N ASN A 221 -10.78 -15.93 15.30
CA ASN A 221 -9.47 -15.55 15.86
C ASN A 221 -8.48 -15.35 14.71
N PHE A 222 -8.38 -14.12 14.22
CA PHE A 222 -7.40 -13.71 13.21
C PHE A 222 -6.10 -13.34 13.90
N PRO A 223 -5.03 -14.16 13.78
CA PRO A 223 -3.80 -13.95 14.52
C PRO A 223 -3.10 -12.67 14.05
N VAL A 224 -3.16 -11.64 14.89
CA VAL A 224 -2.26 -10.51 14.86
C VAL A 224 -1.29 -10.70 16.03
N ARG A 225 0.00 -10.84 15.74
CA ARG A 225 1.03 -11.09 16.76
C ARG A 225 2.07 -9.98 16.71
N LEU A 226 2.20 -9.24 17.80
CA LEU A 226 3.11 -8.11 17.94
C LEU A 226 4.04 -8.27 19.16
N PRO A 227 4.74 -9.41 19.31
CA PRO A 227 5.60 -9.65 20.46
C PRO A 227 6.72 -8.61 20.54
N ASN A 228 6.74 -7.84 21.62
CA ASN A 228 7.76 -6.81 21.85
C ASN A 228 7.92 -5.83 20.67
N THR A 229 6.82 -5.47 20.02
CA THR A 229 6.81 -4.53 18.89
C THR A 229 6.52 -3.12 19.39
N GLU A 230 7.41 -2.18 19.09
CA GLU A 230 7.17 -0.76 19.31
C GLU A 230 6.32 -0.20 18.18
N LEU A 231 5.25 0.52 18.55
CA LEU A 231 4.35 1.21 17.62
C LEU A 231 4.37 2.71 17.95
N SER A 232 4.57 3.55 16.94
CA SER A 232 4.54 5.01 17.11
C SER A 232 3.83 5.69 15.94
N ILE A 233 3.03 6.70 16.23
CA ILE A 233 2.33 7.51 15.22
C ILE A 233 3.00 8.89 15.17
N SER A 234 3.28 9.37 13.97
CA SER A 234 3.80 10.73 13.69
C SER A 234 3.01 11.41 12.59
#